data_AF-A0AAE0AT44-F1
#
_entry.id   AF-A0AAE0AT44-F1
#
_cell.length_a   1.000
_cell.length_b   1.000
_cell.length_c   1.000
_cell.angle_alpha   90.00
_cell.angle_beta   90.00
_cell.angle_gamma   90.00
#
_symmetry.space_group_name_H-M   'P 1'
#
loop_
_entity.id
_entity.type
_entity.pdbx_description
1 polymer ?
#
loop_
_entity_poly.entity_id
_entity_poly.type
_entity_poly.pdbx_seq_one_letter_code
_entity_poly.pdbx_strand_id
1 'polypeptide(L)' 'MGGAFWGTRVMEIVKKHDSGGLLWKRIKLTSTRKANAKKRLRRVWQNEAVLRACAEEPPSKTSGTSADGGGEKDGGSSQ' A
#
# COMPACT_ATOMS: atom_id res chain seq x y z
N MET A 1 48.87 17.60 54.61
CA MET A 1 48.33 18.28 53.42
C MET A 1 47.51 17.27 52.63
N GLY A 2 46.19 17.29 52.83
CA GLY A 2 45.28 16.23 52.39
C GLY A 2 44.74 16.44 50.98
N GLY A 3 44.78 15.36 50.19
CA GLY A 3 43.63 14.89 49.41
C GLY A 3 43.01 15.82 48.37
N ALA A 4 43.79 16.39 47.44
CA ALA A 4 43.28 17.24 46.36
C ALA A 4 42.81 16.48 45.09
N PHE A 5 42.61 15.15 45.12
CA PHE A 5 42.33 14.35 43.91
C PHE A 5 41.20 13.32 44.04
N TRP A 6 40.19 13.54 44.89
CA TRP A 6 39.02 12.64 45.01
C TRP A 6 37.70 13.22 44.45
N GLY A 7 37.70 14.45 43.96
CA GLY A 7 36.47 15.13 43.50
C GLY A 7 36.23 15.15 41.98
N THR A 8 37.23 14.83 41.14
CA THR A 8 37.13 15.06 39.68
C THR A 8 36.49 13.90 38.91
N ARG A 9 36.40 12.70 39.49
CA ARG A 9 35.77 11.53 38.84
C ARG A 9 34.25 11.49 38.90
N VAL A 10 33.62 12.24 39.82
CA VAL A 10 32.15 12.33 39.87
C VAL A 10 31.61 13.02 38.62
N MET A 11 32.31 14.03 38.09
CA MET A 11 31.95 14.64 36.81
C MET A 11 32.24 13.74 35.60
N GLU A 12 33.23 12.84 35.70
CA GLU A 12 33.53 11.85 34.65
C GLU A 12 32.43 10.78 34.54
N ILE A 13 31.87 10.37 35.69
CA ILE A 13 30.70 9.48 35.77
C ILE A 13 29.42 10.19 35.29
N VAL A 14 29.26 11.49 35.58
CA VAL A 14 28.12 12.28 35.10
C VAL A 14 28.21 12.58 33.60
N LYS A 15 29.42 12.61 33.01
CA LYS A 15 29.64 13.01 31.61
C LYS A 15 29.85 11.87 30.61
N LYS A 16 29.74 10.60 31.00
CA LYS A 16 29.79 9.46 30.07
C LYS A 16 28.59 8.55 30.20
N HIS A 17 27.41 9.09 29.95
CA HIS A 17 26.41 8.30 29.26
C HIS A 17 26.53 8.63 27.78
N ASP A 18 27.47 7.99 27.09
CA ASP A 18 27.62 8.05 25.61
C ASP A 18 26.45 7.34 24.88
N SER A 19 25.26 7.26 25.49
CA SER A 19 24.04 6.97 24.76
C SER A 19 23.19 8.23 24.68
N GLY A 20 23.05 8.72 23.45
CA GLY A 20 22.37 9.95 23.10
C GLY A 20 21.01 10.04 23.79
N GLY A 21 20.80 11.14 24.53
CA GLY A 21 19.68 11.39 25.44
C GLY A 21 18.27 11.36 24.84
N LEU A 22 18.11 10.92 23.59
CA LEU A 22 16.86 10.54 22.94
C LEU A 22 16.98 9.12 22.39
N LEU A 23 16.26 8.18 22.98
CA LEU A 23 16.24 6.79 22.53
C LEU A 23 15.29 6.67 21.32
N TRP A 24 15.85 6.71 20.12
CA TRP A 24 15.10 6.46 18.88
C TRP A 24 14.73 4.98 18.82
N LYS A 25 13.56 4.64 19.33
CA LYS A 25 13.12 3.26 19.45
C LYS A 25 12.93 2.66 18.05
N ARG A 26 13.83 1.76 17.66
CA ARG A 26 13.71 0.97 16.44
C ARG A 26 12.61 -0.07 16.64
N ILE A 27 11.43 0.19 16.08
CA ILE A 27 10.30 -0.75 16.19
C ILE A 27 10.50 -1.86 15.17
N LYS A 28 10.49 -3.11 15.65
CA LYS A 28 10.56 -4.29 14.77
C LYS A 28 9.35 -4.38 13.84
N LEU A 29 9.55 -5.00 12.69
CA LEU A 29 8.47 -5.30 11.75
C LEU A 29 7.60 -6.45 12.30
N THR A 30 6.56 -6.09 13.06
CA THR A 30 5.60 -7.05 13.61
C THR A 30 4.63 -7.57 12.54
N SER A 31 3.96 -8.70 12.82
CA SER A 31 2.96 -9.30 11.93
C SER A 31 1.84 -8.32 11.53
N THR A 32 1.30 -7.56 12.47
CA THR A 32 0.27 -6.55 12.20
C THR A 32 0.77 -5.46 11.25
N ARG A 33 2.03 -5.02 11.40
CA ARG A 33 2.66 -4.03 10.52
C ARG A 33 2.87 -4.60 9.11
N LYS A 34 3.26 -5.87 8.99
CA LYS A 34 3.33 -6.59 7.70
C LYS A 34 1.97 -6.67 7.02
N ALA A 35 0.91 -6.97 7.77
CA ALA A 35 -0.45 -7.03 7.24
C ALA A 35 -0.92 -5.67 6.71
N ASN A 36 -0.60 -4.58 7.40
CA ASN A 36 -0.89 -3.23 6.91
C ASN A 36 -0.11 -2.89 5.62
N ALA A 37 1.17 -3.27 5.55
CA ALA A 37 1.95 -3.12 4.32
C ALA A 37 1.31 -3.88 3.15
N LYS A 38 0.87 -5.13 3.35
CA LYS A 38 0.15 -5.91 2.32
C LYS A 38 -1.18 -5.26 1.90
N LYS A 39 -1.89 -4.60 2.82
CA LYS A 39 -3.11 -3.83 2.48
C LYS A 39 -2.77 -2.62 1.60
N ARG A 40 -1.72 -1.85 1.94
CA ARG A 40 -1.27 -0.69 1.16
C ARG A 40 -0.84 -1.10 -0.26
N LEU A 41 -0.05 -2.17 -0.37
CA LEU A 41 0.37 -2.69 -1.67
C LEU A 41 -0.82 -3.09 -2.55
N ARG A 42 -1.78 -3.85 -2.01
CA ARG A 42 -3.00 -4.21 -2.76
C ARG A 42 -3.81 -3.00 -3.22
N ARG A 43 -3.91 -1.97 -2.37
CA ARG A 43 -4.61 -0.72 -2.75
C ARG A 43 -3.91 -0.03 -3.91
N VAL A 44 -2.58 0.05 -3.90
CA VAL A 44 -1.80 0.63 -4.99
C VAL A 44 -2.00 -0.16 -6.28
N TRP A 45 -1.94 -1.50 -6.23
CA TRP A 45 -2.19 -2.32 -7.41
C TRP A 45 -3.60 -2.16 -7.97
N GLN A 46 -4.63 -2.07 -7.12
CA GLN A 46 -5.99 -1.79 -7.58
C GLN A 46 -6.08 -0.42 -8.26
N ASN A 47 -5.48 0.61 -7.66
CA ASN A 47 -5.45 1.95 -8.24
C ASN A 47 -4.73 1.95 -9.59
N GLU A 48 -3.57 1.29 -9.68
CA GLU A 48 -2.81 1.16 -10.92
C GLU A 48 -3.59 0.40 -11.99
N ALA A 49 -4.29 -0.69 -11.62
CA ALA A 49 -5.12 -1.44 -12.55
C ALA A 49 -6.28 -0.59 -13.10
N VAL A 50 -6.94 0.20 -12.24
CA VAL A 50 -8.01 1.11 -12.67
C VAL A 50 -7.47 2.19 -13.59
N LEU A 51 -6.35 2.84 -13.24
CA LEU A 51 -5.76 3.88 -14.08
C LEU A 51 -5.30 3.34 -15.43
N ARG A 52 -4.74 2.12 -15.48
CA ARG A 52 -4.38 1.45 -16.74
C ARG A 52 -5.62 1.13 -17.58
N ALA A 53 -6.67 0.60 -16.98
CA ALA A 53 -7.92 0.32 -17.67
C ALA A 53 -8.60 1.59 -18.21
N CYS A 54 -8.44 2.73 -17.52
CA CYS A 54 -8.91 4.03 -18.02
C CYS A 54 -8.01 4.66 -19.09
N ALA A 55 -6.76 4.21 -19.22
CA ALA A 55 -5.83 4.68 -20.24
C ALA A 55 -5.94 3.89 -21.54
N GLU A 56 -6.42 2.64 -21.50
CA GLU A 56 -6.86 1.92 -22.69
C GLU A 56 -8.14 2.57 -23.23
N GLU A 57 -8.22 2.75 -24.55
CA GLU A 57 -9.43 3.24 -25.19
C GLU A 57 -10.60 2.30 -24.83
N PRO A 58 -11.76 2.84 -24.43
CA PRO A 58 -12.91 2.00 -24.12
C PRO A 58 -13.20 1.12 -25.34
N PRO A 59 -13.49 -0.19 -25.16
CA PRO A 59 -13.79 -1.06 -26.28
C PRO A 59 -14.90 -0.40 -27.09
N SER A 60 -14.59 -0.08 -28.35
CA SER A 60 -15.49 0.58 -29.28
C SER A 60 -16.83 -0.11 -29.23
N LYS A 61 -17.87 0.59 -28.73
CA LYS A 61 -19.25 0.17 -28.90
C LYS A 61 -19.45 -0.04 -30.41
N THR A 62 -19.59 -1.29 -30.84
CA THR A 62 -20.24 -1.59 -32.12
C THR A 62 -21.69 -1.17 -31.99
N SER A 63 -21.94 0.13 -32.14
CA SER A 63 -23.26 0.69 -32.41
C SER A 63 -23.62 0.36 -33.85
N GLY A 64 -24.09 -0.87 -34.07
CA GLY A 64 -24.89 -1.23 -35.24
C GLY A 64 -26.35 -1.22 -34.83
N THR A 65 -26.95 -0.02 -34.86
CA THR A 65 -28.40 0.16 -34.78
C THR A 65 -29.08 -0.57 -35.95
N SER A 66 -30.24 -1.15 -35.64
CA SER A 66 -31.23 -1.78 -36.51
C SER A 66 -31.34 -1.24 -37.94
N ALA A 67 -31.38 -2.16 -38.91
CA ALA A 67 -32.07 -2.00 -40.17
C ALA A 67 -32.91 -3.26 -40.42
N ASP A 68 -34.22 -3.05 -40.32
CA ASP A 68 -35.34 -3.66 -41.04
C ASP A 68 -35.08 -4.90 -41.93
N GLY A 69 -35.92 -5.92 -41.75
CA GLY A 69 -35.92 -7.13 -42.57
C GLY A 69 -36.96 -8.14 -42.07
N GLY A 70 -38.23 -7.82 -42.30
CA GLY A 70 -39.35 -8.72 -42.04
C GLY A 70 -39.20 -10.08 -42.74
N GLY A 71 -39.73 -11.11 -42.11
CA GLY A 71 -39.71 -12.49 -42.60
C GLY A 71 -40.60 -13.40 -41.78
N GLU A 72 -41.89 -13.12 -41.83
CA GLU A 72 -42.96 -14.04 -41.48
C GLU A 72 -42.77 -15.37 -42.22
N LYS A 73 -42.71 -16.49 -41.47
CA LYS A 73 -43.11 -17.82 -41.96
C LYS A 73 -43.83 -18.56 -40.84
N ASP A 74 -45.14 -18.42 -40.87
CA ASP A 74 -46.06 -19.44 -40.41
C ASP A 74 -45.77 -20.79 -41.08
N GLY A 75 -46.07 -21.88 -40.37
CA GLY A 75 -46.37 -23.15 -41.02
C GLY A 75 -45.76 -24.39 -40.36
N GLY A 76 -46.47 -24.93 -39.37
CA GLY A 76 -46.90 -26.33 -39.29
C GLY A 76 -45.87 -27.47 -39.41
N SER A 77 -45.84 -28.35 -38.41
CA SER A 77 -46.32 -29.73 -38.56
C SER A 77 -45.80 -30.62 -37.43
N SER A 78 -46.73 -31.38 -36.87
CA SER A 78 -46.57 -32.46 -35.90
C SER A 78 -45.57 -33.54 -36.31
N GLN A 79 -44.91 -34.15 -35.33
CA GLN A 79 -44.96 -35.60 -35.07
C GLN A 79 -44.60 -35.89 -33.61
#